data_AF-A0A2N1RT73-F1
#
_entry.id   AF-A0A2N1RT73-F1
#
_cell.length_a   1.000
_cell.length_b   1.000
_cell.length_c   1.000
_cell.angle_alpha   90.00
_cell.angle_beta   90.00
_cell.angle_gamma   90.00
#
_symmetry.space_group_name_H-M   'P 1'
#
loop_
_entity.id
_entity.type
_entity.pdbx_description
1 polymer ?
#
loop_
_entity_poly.entity_id
_entity_poly.type
_entity_poly.pdbx_seq_one_letter_code
_entity_poly.pdbx_strand_id
1 'polypeptide(L)'
;ITFIKSSQELPLLSIKISSYDYKKDFVNLIVENREDWAAVLFELLFETPVRIHKYIVNILMRNHEYYTMNQFIERVIPDAKQYPDIFIWVAKNIFTETWNYDWLDYPEENLVLAYFRLMNELKKIEVDGNRLKNIMMEIIFDDECAILKKIVNKYDRQLVGKIFDIFENLPYAGESQLEKFEEIVKSRFDNIQSAHDLVEEEWKTDVEKLIVSKEGYSRKKAEFEHMVNVEMVSLSKELSAVSEASGDIRENVDYNTLMEKQSVLKLAISRLDDEMKKADILDPAKINTESVNIGTRVILADADGNENGRYTILGPWDADFEKGVLSYRSPIAKAMLGKKAGEEVSFRIDDEAKSFKIMSIEKYV
;
A
#
# COMPACT_ATOMS: atom_id res chain seq x y z
N ILE A 1 -31.58 3.34 -1.25
CA ILE A 1 -30.94 4.61 -1.65
C ILE A 1 -30.44 5.39 -0.43
N THR A 2 -31.31 5.82 0.50
CA THR A 2 -30.87 6.58 1.70
C THR A 2 -29.73 5.90 2.46
N PHE A 3 -29.84 4.59 2.70
CA PHE A 3 -28.77 3.78 3.29
C PHE A 3 -27.45 3.81 2.51
N ILE A 4 -27.51 3.71 1.17
CA ILE A 4 -26.31 3.75 0.31
C ILE A 4 -25.62 5.13 0.39
N LYS A 5 -26.40 6.21 0.50
CA LYS A 5 -25.87 7.57 0.59
C LYS A 5 -25.11 7.85 1.88
N SER A 6 -25.56 7.28 3.00
CA SER A 6 -25.04 7.64 4.33
C SER A 6 -24.10 6.59 4.94
N SER A 7 -24.21 5.32 4.55
CA SER A 7 -23.51 4.22 5.24
C SER A 7 -22.02 4.16 4.88
N GLN A 8 -21.11 4.16 5.85
CA GLN A 8 -19.69 3.94 5.59
C GLN A 8 -19.30 2.46 5.43
N GLU A 9 -20.27 1.53 5.55
CA GLU A 9 -20.01 0.09 5.64
C GLU A 9 -20.27 -0.68 4.34
N LEU A 10 -20.44 0.03 3.23
CA LEU A 10 -20.77 -0.58 1.94
C LEU A 10 -19.76 -1.65 1.48
N PRO A 11 -18.43 -1.49 1.68
CA PRO A 11 -17.47 -2.55 1.36
C PRO A 11 -17.74 -3.85 2.12
N LEU A 12 -18.03 -3.77 3.42
CA LEU A 12 -18.32 -4.94 4.26
C LEU A 12 -19.65 -5.60 3.90
N LEU A 13 -20.67 -4.79 3.58
CA LEU A 13 -21.95 -5.33 3.13
C LEU A 13 -21.79 -6.14 1.84
N SER A 14 -20.88 -5.73 0.96
CA SER A 14 -20.61 -6.42 -0.29
C SER A 14 -20.25 -7.89 -0.07
N ILE A 15 -19.57 -8.24 1.03
CA ILE A 15 -19.18 -9.62 1.39
C ILE A 15 -20.41 -10.51 1.54
N LYS A 16 -21.50 -9.98 2.11
CA LYS A 16 -22.76 -10.71 2.34
C LYS A 16 -23.57 -10.93 1.05
N ILE A 17 -23.26 -10.21 -0.02
CA ILE A 17 -23.92 -10.38 -1.32
C ILE A 17 -23.21 -11.51 -2.08
N SER A 18 -23.83 -12.69 -2.16
CA SER A 18 -23.25 -13.86 -2.85
C SER A 18 -23.44 -13.82 -4.37
N SER A 19 -24.58 -13.27 -4.84
CA SER A 19 -24.93 -13.18 -6.26
C SER A 19 -24.03 -12.17 -6.99
N TYR A 20 -23.51 -12.61 -8.15
CA TYR A 20 -22.66 -11.78 -8.99
C TYR A 20 -23.40 -10.56 -9.55
N ASP A 21 -24.63 -10.76 -10.02
CA ASP A 21 -25.44 -9.68 -10.60
C ASP A 21 -25.84 -8.66 -9.53
N TYR A 22 -26.23 -9.13 -8.33
CA TYR A 22 -26.54 -8.21 -7.23
C TYR A 22 -25.32 -7.45 -6.72
N LYS A 23 -24.11 -8.01 -6.81
CA LYS A 23 -22.88 -7.25 -6.51
C LYS A 23 -22.66 -6.13 -7.55
N LYS A 24 -22.98 -6.35 -8.83
CA LYS A 24 -22.93 -5.29 -9.85
C LYS A 24 -23.97 -4.22 -9.60
N ASP A 25 -25.21 -4.62 -9.31
CA ASP A 25 -26.28 -3.68 -8.99
C ASP A 25 -25.92 -2.85 -7.75
N PHE A 26 -25.29 -3.48 -6.75
CA PHE A 26 -24.77 -2.79 -5.58
C PHE A 26 -23.69 -1.77 -5.92
N VAL A 27 -22.73 -2.12 -6.78
CA VAL A 27 -21.71 -1.19 -7.31
C VAL A 27 -22.38 -0.02 -8.05
N ASN A 28 -23.37 -0.29 -8.90
CA ASN A 28 -24.09 0.78 -9.61
C ASN A 28 -24.84 1.70 -8.66
N LEU A 29 -25.52 1.14 -7.65
CA LEU A 29 -26.19 1.93 -6.62
C LEU A 29 -25.20 2.85 -5.88
N ILE A 30 -23.98 2.40 -5.60
CA ILE A 30 -22.92 3.22 -5.00
C ILE A 30 -22.56 4.38 -5.94
N VAL A 31 -22.23 4.08 -7.20
CA VAL A 31 -21.82 5.07 -8.22
C VAL A 31 -22.88 6.13 -8.46
N GLU A 32 -24.15 5.72 -8.53
CA GLU A 32 -25.26 6.64 -8.83
C GLU A 32 -25.67 7.52 -7.66
N ASN A 33 -25.34 7.13 -6.42
CA ASN A 33 -25.93 7.75 -5.24
C ASN A 33 -24.93 8.37 -4.26
N ARG A 34 -23.61 8.12 -4.41
CA ARG A 34 -22.58 8.68 -3.54
C ARG A 34 -21.68 9.68 -4.24
N GLU A 35 -21.26 10.70 -3.51
CA GLU A 35 -20.29 11.68 -3.99
C GLU A 35 -18.86 11.11 -3.94
N ASP A 36 -18.53 10.37 -2.88
CA ASP A 36 -17.24 9.69 -2.66
C ASP A 36 -17.22 8.27 -3.24
N TRP A 37 -18.03 7.98 -4.25
CA TRP A 37 -18.22 6.65 -4.80
C TRP A 37 -16.90 5.96 -5.20
N ALA A 38 -15.94 6.72 -5.75
CA ALA A 38 -14.64 6.17 -6.18
C ALA A 38 -13.83 5.63 -4.99
N ALA A 39 -13.81 6.34 -3.86
CA ALA A 39 -13.15 5.90 -2.63
C ALA A 39 -13.84 4.67 -2.04
N VAL A 40 -15.17 4.60 -2.10
CA VAL A 40 -15.91 3.42 -1.67
C VAL A 40 -15.59 2.22 -2.56
N LEU A 41 -15.57 2.40 -3.89
CA LEU A 41 -15.23 1.34 -4.83
C LEU A 41 -13.78 0.85 -4.65
N PHE A 42 -12.85 1.73 -4.29
CA PHE A 42 -11.48 1.36 -3.92
C PHE A 42 -11.46 0.36 -2.76
N GLU A 43 -12.19 0.62 -1.67
CA GLU A 43 -12.26 -0.33 -0.56
C GLU A 43 -13.00 -1.63 -0.96
N LEU A 44 -14.02 -1.56 -1.83
CA LEU A 44 -14.69 -2.76 -2.36
C LEU A 44 -13.74 -3.69 -3.13
N LEU A 45 -12.67 -3.18 -3.74
CA LEU A 45 -11.68 -4.00 -4.44
C LEU A 45 -10.91 -4.94 -3.50
N PHE A 46 -10.93 -4.72 -2.19
CA PHE A 46 -10.29 -5.61 -1.22
C PHE A 46 -11.28 -6.53 -0.48
N GLU A 47 -12.58 -6.24 -0.60
CA GLU A 47 -13.67 -6.99 0.06
C GLU A 47 -14.52 -7.82 -0.92
N THR A 48 -14.24 -7.73 -2.22
CA THR A 48 -14.96 -8.48 -3.25
C THR A 48 -14.07 -9.53 -3.93
N PRO A 49 -14.66 -10.54 -4.60
CA PRO A 49 -13.87 -11.47 -5.39
C PRO A 49 -13.43 -10.83 -6.71
N VAL A 50 -12.25 -11.23 -7.22
CA VAL A 50 -11.61 -10.72 -8.46
C VAL A 50 -12.55 -10.63 -9.67
N ARG A 51 -13.52 -11.54 -9.80
CA ARG A 51 -14.54 -11.50 -10.88
C ARG A 51 -15.34 -10.18 -10.94
N ILE A 52 -15.50 -9.50 -9.81
CA ILE A 52 -16.16 -8.19 -9.70
C ILE A 52 -15.16 -7.05 -9.94
N HIS A 53 -13.86 -7.27 -9.68
CA HIS A 53 -12.84 -6.22 -9.81
C HIS A 53 -12.75 -5.71 -11.24
N LYS A 54 -12.85 -6.60 -12.24
CA LYS A 54 -12.92 -6.18 -13.65
C LYS A 54 -14.06 -5.19 -13.91
N TYR A 55 -15.21 -5.38 -13.26
CA TYR A 55 -16.35 -4.47 -13.42
C TYR A 55 -16.07 -3.12 -12.74
N ILE A 56 -15.61 -3.14 -11.48
CA ILE A 56 -15.28 -1.94 -10.71
C ILE A 56 -14.18 -1.12 -11.40
N VAL A 57 -13.07 -1.76 -11.79
CA VAL A 57 -11.95 -1.09 -12.46
C VAL A 57 -12.38 -0.47 -13.79
N ASN A 58 -13.22 -1.15 -14.58
CA ASN A 58 -13.77 -0.56 -15.80
C ASN A 58 -14.60 0.70 -15.53
N ILE A 59 -15.35 0.75 -14.42
CA ILE A 59 -16.09 1.95 -14.02
C ILE A 59 -15.13 3.07 -13.64
N LEU A 60 -14.11 2.78 -12.82
CA LEU A 60 -13.10 3.77 -12.43
C LEU A 60 -12.40 4.35 -13.67
N MET A 61 -11.93 3.50 -14.59
CA MET A 61 -11.26 3.93 -15.82
C MET A 61 -12.16 4.77 -16.73
N ARG A 62 -13.43 4.39 -16.91
CA ARG A 62 -14.40 5.11 -17.76
C ARG A 62 -14.76 6.50 -17.22
N ASN A 63 -14.67 6.68 -15.90
CA ASN A 63 -14.92 7.95 -15.23
C ASN A 63 -13.63 8.73 -14.92
N HIS A 64 -12.48 8.30 -15.49
CA HIS A 64 -11.19 8.97 -15.32
C HIS A 64 -10.67 9.03 -13.87
N GLU A 65 -11.07 8.07 -13.03
CA GLU A 65 -10.61 7.93 -11.63
C GLU A 65 -9.20 7.31 -11.55
N TYR A 66 -8.23 7.93 -12.24
CA TYR A 66 -6.87 7.42 -12.39
C TYR A 66 -6.08 7.45 -11.08
N TYR A 67 -6.29 8.49 -10.26
CA TYR A 67 -5.67 8.57 -8.93
C TYR A 67 -6.06 7.36 -8.07
N THR A 68 -7.35 7.06 -8.01
CA THR A 68 -7.89 5.90 -7.29
C THR A 68 -7.32 4.59 -7.83
N MET A 69 -7.13 4.47 -9.14
CA MET A 69 -6.52 3.30 -9.76
C MET A 69 -5.03 3.14 -9.40
N ASN A 70 -4.26 4.23 -9.43
CA ASN A 70 -2.84 4.19 -9.04
C ASN A 70 -2.70 3.86 -7.55
N GLN A 71 -3.53 4.44 -6.67
CA GLN A 71 -3.56 4.08 -5.25
C GLN A 71 -3.90 2.60 -5.03
N PHE A 72 -4.78 2.02 -5.86
CA PHE A 72 -5.11 0.60 -5.78
C PHE A 72 -3.90 -0.28 -6.13
N ILE A 73 -3.21 0.02 -7.24
CA ILE A 73 -2.02 -0.73 -7.66
C ILE A 73 -0.89 -0.56 -6.63
N GLU A 74 -0.67 0.67 -6.15
CA GLU A 74 0.35 1.00 -5.14
C GLU A 74 0.12 0.24 -3.82
N ARG A 75 -1.14 0.06 -3.40
CA ARG A 75 -1.51 -0.74 -2.21
C ARG A 75 -1.34 -2.24 -2.43
N VAL A 76 -1.69 -2.75 -3.60
CA VAL A 76 -1.67 -4.20 -3.89
C VAL A 76 -0.25 -4.78 -3.96
N ILE A 77 0.73 -4.03 -4.47
CA ILE A 77 2.12 -4.51 -4.64
C ILE A 77 2.77 -4.94 -3.31
N PRO A 78 2.85 -4.10 -2.27
CA PRO A 78 3.47 -4.49 -0.99
C PRO A 78 2.65 -5.55 -0.24
N ASP A 79 1.32 -5.54 -0.40
CA ASP A 79 0.40 -6.47 0.27
C ASP A 79 0.14 -7.75 -0.55
N ALA A 80 1.01 -8.09 -1.50
CA ALA A 80 0.89 -9.27 -2.37
C ALA A 80 0.67 -10.59 -1.61
N LYS A 81 1.27 -10.72 -0.42
CA LYS A 81 1.09 -11.87 0.48
C LYS A 81 -0.32 -11.95 1.07
N GLN A 82 -0.89 -10.79 1.42
CA GLN A 82 -2.19 -10.68 2.05
C GLN A 82 -3.31 -10.87 1.03
N TYR A 83 -3.12 -10.38 -0.19
CA TYR A 83 -4.10 -10.44 -1.28
C TYR A 83 -3.53 -11.08 -2.56
N PRO A 84 -3.12 -12.36 -2.53
CA PRO A 84 -2.40 -13.00 -3.63
C PRO A 84 -3.22 -13.06 -4.91
N ASP A 85 -4.52 -13.37 -4.84
CA ASP A 85 -5.40 -13.38 -6.01
C ASP A 85 -5.54 -12.00 -6.67
N ILE A 86 -5.61 -10.93 -5.87
CA ILE A 86 -5.72 -9.56 -6.37
C ILE A 86 -4.42 -9.15 -7.03
N PHE A 87 -3.30 -9.41 -6.35
CA PHE A 87 -1.96 -9.11 -6.86
C PHE A 87 -1.68 -9.83 -8.17
N ILE A 88 -1.93 -11.14 -8.25
CA ILE A 88 -1.71 -11.92 -9.48
C ILE A 88 -2.58 -11.39 -10.63
N TRP A 89 -3.82 -10.99 -10.35
CA TRP A 89 -4.68 -10.39 -11.35
C TRP A 89 -4.16 -9.04 -11.86
N VAL A 90 -3.70 -8.16 -10.96
CA VAL A 90 -3.09 -6.87 -11.34
C VAL A 90 -1.82 -7.11 -12.16
N ALA A 91 -0.90 -7.93 -11.65
CA ALA A 91 0.36 -8.26 -12.31
C ALA A 91 0.13 -8.85 -13.71
N LYS A 92 -0.86 -9.75 -13.86
CA LYS A 92 -1.24 -10.31 -15.17
C LYS A 92 -1.64 -9.22 -16.16
N ASN A 93 -2.55 -8.30 -15.78
CA ASN A 93 -3.01 -7.26 -16.70
C ASN A 93 -1.87 -6.30 -17.11
N ILE A 94 -0.92 -6.03 -16.21
CA ILE A 94 0.24 -5.19 -16.48
C ILE A 94 1.25 -5.92 -17.37
N PHE A 95 1.66 -7.13 -17.01
CA PHE A 95 2.66 -7.90 -17.77
C PHE A 95 2.21 -8.26 -19.18
N THR A 96 0.91 -8.53 -19.37
CA THR A 96 0.36 -8.77 -20.72
C THR A 96 0.06 -7.47 -21.47
N GLU A 97 0.40 -6.30 -20.92
CA GLU A 97 0.11 -4.96 -21.49
C GLU A 97 -1.38 -4.71 -21.75
N THR A 98 -2.27 -5.45 -21.08
CA THR A 98 -3.72 -5.15 -21.08
C THR A 98 -3.97 -3.80 -20.42
N TRP A 99 -3.19 -3.49 -19.39
CA TRP A 99 -3.12 -2.18 -18.74
C TRP A 99 -1.81 -1.50 -19.15
N ASN A 100 -1.84 -0.85 -20.30
CA ASN A 100 -0.74 -0.05 -20.84
C ASN A 100 -1.28 1.35 -21.14
N TYR A 101 -1.28 2.22 -20.14
CA TYR A 101 -1.85 3.56 -20.20
C TYR A 101 -0.85 4.59 -19.67
N ASP A 102 -0.79 5.76 -20.32
CA ASP A 102 0.16 6.83 -19.96
C ASP A 102 -0.04 7.39 -18.55
N TRP A 103 -1.23 7.24 -17.96
CA TRP A 103 -1.56 7.72 -16.61
C TRP A 103 -1.25 6.71 -15.51
N LEU A 104 -0.84 5.47 -15.85
CA LEU A 104 -0.43 4.49 -14.85
C LEU A 104 0.91 4.88 -14.26
N ASP A 105 0.92 5.10 -12.94
CA ASP A 105 2.11 5.45 -12.18
C ASP A 105 2.26 4.46 -11.03
N TYR A 106 3.17 3.51 -11.19
CA TYR A 106 3.43 2.45 -10.22
C TYR A 106 4.91 2.05 -10.24
N PRO A 107 5.46 1.54 -9.13
CA PRO A 107 6.85 1.11 -9.07
C PRO A 107 7.02 -0.24 -9.80
N GLU A 108 7.35 -0.20 -11.09
CA GLU A 108 7.40 -1.40 -11.95
C GLU A 108 8.41 -2.45 -11.48
N GLU A 109 9.59 -2.02 -11.01
CA GLU A 109 10.60 -2.90 -10.43
C GLU A 109 10.08 -3.64 -9.19
N ASN A 110 9.33 -2.94 -8.33
CA ASN A 110 8.74 -3.51 -7.12
C ASN A 110 7.66 -4.52 -7.49
N LEU A 111 6.85 -4.26 -8.53
CA LEU A 111 5.86 -5.22 -9.03
C LEU A 111 6.53 -6.53 -9.47
N VAL A 112 7.59 -6.44 -10.27
CA VAL A 112 8.34 -7.61 -10.75
C VAL A 112 8.97 -8.37 -9.59
N LEU A 113 9.65 -7.68 -8.68
CA LEU A 113 10.27 -8.32 -7.52
C LEU A 113 9.23 -8.97 -6.58
N ALA A 114 8.12 -8.27 -6.31
CA ALA A 114 7.02 -8.79 -5.50
C ALA A 114 6.40 -10.04 -6.13
N TYR A 115 6.36 -10.12 -7.46
CA TYR A 115 5.85 -11.29 -8.18
C TYR A 115 6.68 -12.54 -7.89
N PHE A 116 8.00 -12.49 -8.08
CA PHE A 116 8.87 -13.63 -7.79
C PHE A 116 8.94 -13.95 -6.29
N ARG A 117 8.93 -12.94 -5.42
CA ARG A 117 8.85 -13.15 -3.96
C ARG A 117 7.56 -13.87 -3.55
N LEU A 118 6.42 -13.49 -4.13
CA LEU A 118 5.15 -14.17 -3.88
C LEU A 118 5.22 -15.63 -4.32
N MET A 119 5.82 -15.94 -5.48
CA MET A 119 6.04 -17.33 -5.92
C MET A 119 6.74 -18.17 -4.83
N ASN A 120 7.85 -17.68 -4.28
CA ASN A 120 8.56 -18.38 -3.21
C ASN A 120 7.69 -18.63 -1.97
N GLU A 121 6.72 -17.77 -1.72
CA GLU A 121 5.88 -17.81 -0.53
C GLU A 121 4.56 -18.53 -0.73
N LEU A 122 4.20 -18.87 -1.97
CA LEU A 122 3.07 -19.75 -2.27
C LEU A 122 3.19 -21.12 -1.58
N LYS A 123 4.40 -21.58 -1.23
CA LYS A 123 4.59 -22.80 -0.43
C LYS A 123 3.95 -22.71 0.97
N LYS A 124 3.81 -21.49 1.51
CA LYS A 124 3.17 -21.22 2.81
C LYS A 124 1.70 -20.81 2.68
N ILE A 125 1.32 -20.21 1.55
CA ILE A 125 -0.03 -19.69 1.28
C ILE A 125 -0.94 -20.80 0.71
N GLU A 126 -0.44 -21.56 -0.26
CA GLU A 126 -1.12 -22.67 -0.92
C GLU A 126 -0.41 -23.98 -0.55
N VAL A 127 -0.58 -24.39 0.71
CA VAL A 127 0.01 -25.63 1.26
C VAL A 127 -0.55 -26.84 0.51
N ASP A 128 -1.87 -26.88 0.34
CA ASP A 128 -2.59 -27.88 -0.44
C ASP A 128 -3.06 -27.25 -1.76
N GLY A 129 -2.65 -27.84 -2.89
CA GLY A 129 -3.01 -27.37 -4.23
C GLY A 129 -1.90 -26.61 -4.96
N ASN A 130 -2.17 -26.29 -6.23
CA ASN A 130 -1.23 -25.67 -7.16
C ASN A 130 -1.89 -24.61 -8.05
N ARG A 131 -3.09 -24.13 -7.71
CA ARG A 131 -3.83 -23.17 -8.55
C ARG A 131 -3.04 -21.88 -8.73
N LEU A 132 -2.59 -21.25 -7.65
CA LEU A 132 -1.86 -19.98 -7.72
C LEU A 132 -0.47 -20.20 -8.35
N LYS A 133 0.19 -21.30 -7.98
CA LYS A 133 1.50 -21.68 -8.53
C LYS A 133 1.43 -21.84 -10.06
N ASN A 134 0.42 -22.55 -10.56
CA ASN A 134 0.21 -22.78 -11.98
C ASN A 134 -0.13 -21.47 -12.72
N ILE A 135 -1.04 -20.65 -12.18
CA ILE A 135 -1.38 -19.35 -12.78
C ILE A 135 -0.13 -18.47 -12.90
N MET A 136 0.68 -18.39 -11.84
CA MET A 136 1.87 -17.55 -11.86
C MET A 136 2.94 -18.08 -12.82
N MET A 137 3.12 -19.41 -12.90
CA MET A 137 4.02 -20.02 -13.88
C MET A 137 3.56 -19.75 -15.32
N GLU A 138 2.28 -19.92 -15.62
CA GLU A 138 1.69 -19.70 -16.94
C GLU A 138 1.85 -18.25 -17.43
N ILE A 139 1.77 -17.27 -16.53
CA ILE A 139 1.94 -15.86 -16.89
C ILE A 139 3.37 -15.55 -17.35
N ILE A 140 4.41 -16.09 -16.70
CA ILE A 140 5.80 -15.77 -17.05
C ILE A 140 6.37 -16.70 -18.13
N PHE A 141 5.91 -17.96 -18.15
CA PHE A 141 6.22 -18.94 -19.20
C PHE A 141 5.01 -19.12 -20.12
N ASP A 142 4.55 -18.02 -20.70
CA ASP A 142 3.63 -18.06 -21.85
C ASP A 142 4.29 -18.77 -23.05
N ASP A 143 3.55 -18.97 -24.15
CA ASP A 143 3.94 -19.86 -25.26
C ASP A 143 5.40 -19.69 -25.73
N GLU A 144 5.91 -18.45 -25.75
CA GLU A 144 7.30 -18.13 -26.13
C GLU A 144 8.12 -17.47 -25.01
N CYS A 145 7.64 -17.48 -23.77
CA CYS A 145 8.23 -16.77 -22.63
C CYS A 145 8.42 -15.27 -22.93
N ALA A 146 7.48 -14.66 -23.66
CA ALA A 146 7.56 -13.28 -24.12
C ALA A 146 7.58 -12.30 -22.94
N ILE A 147 6.78 -12.56 -21.90
CA ILE A 147 6.77 -11.75 -20.68
C ILE A 147 8.13 -11.83 -19.96
N LEU A 148 8.66 -13.04 -19.77
CA LEU A 148 9.96 -13.23 -19.13
C LEU A 148 11.08 -12.57 -19.93
N LYS A 149 11.09 -12.70 -21.26
CA LYS A 149 12.03 -12.00 -22.14
C LYS A 149 11.91 -10.48 -22.02
N LYS A 150 10.69 -9.92 -21.96
CA LYS A 150 10.49 -8.48 -21.75
C LYS A 150 11.08 -8.01 -20.42
N ILE A 151 10.80 -8.73 -19.33
CA ILE A 151 11.38 -8.43 -18.00
C ILE A 151 12.90 -8.48 -18.07
N VAL A 152 13.45 -9.59 -18.58
CA VAL A 152 14.90 -9.80 -18.69
C VAL A 152 15.55 -8.77 -19.60
N ASN A 153 14.87 -8.22 -20.61
CA ASN A 153 15.38 -7.18 -21.51
C ASN A 153 15.17 -5.73 -21.04
N LYS A 154 14.25 -5.51 -20.10
CA LYS A 154 13.94 -4.18 -19.57
C LYS A 154 14.85 -3.80 -18.39
N TYR A 155 15.06 -4.71 -17.44
CA TYR A 155 15.69 -4.38 -16.15
C TYR A 155 17.18 -4.70 -16.07
N ASP A 156 17.90 -4.11 -15.12
CA ASP A 156 19.34 -4.31 -14.99
C ASP A 156 19.73 -5.72 -14.52
N ARG A 157 21.04 -5.99 -14.53
CA ARG A 157 21.61 -7.27 -14.10
C ARG A 157 21.29 -7.58 -12.63
N GLN A 158 21.19 -6.57 -11.77
CA GLN A 158 21.00 -6.77 -10.33
C GLN A 158 19.59 -7.28 -10.05
N LEU A 159 18.56 -6.63 -10.60
CA LEU A 159 17.19 -7.08 -10.44
C LEU A 159 16.96 -8.44 -11.10
N VAL A 160 17.48 -8.63 -12.33
CA VAL A 160 17.35 -9.91 -13.06
C VAL A 160 18.04 -11.07 -12.30
N GLY A 161 19.22 -10.83 -11.73
CA GLY A 161 19.90 -11.81 -10.88
C GLY A 161 19.05 -12.20 -9.67
N LYS A 162 18.54 -11.21 -8.92
CA LYS A 162 17.66 -11.45 -7.76
C LYS A 162 16.44 -12.31 -8.10
N ILE A 163 15.71 -12.00 -9.17
CA ILE A 163 14.51 -12.77 -9.53
C ILE A 163 14.85 -14.18 -10.03
N PHE A 164 16.01 -14.34 -10.69
CA PHE A 164 16.49 -15.65 -11.12
C PHE A 164 16.86 -16.52 -9.91
N ASP A 165 17.62 -15.99 -8.95
CA ASP A 165 17.98 -16.71 -7.72
C ASP A 165 16.73 -17.10 -6.91
N ILE A 166 15.73 -16.23 -6.81
CA ILE A 166 14.45 -16.57 -6.17
C ILE A 166 13.76 -17.72 -6.91
N PHE A 167 13.75 -17.66 -8.24
CA PHE A 167 13.10 -18.67 -9.07
C PHE A 167 13.81 -20.04 -8.99
N GLU A 168 15.14 -20.05 -9.00
CA GLU A 168 15.97 -21.25 -8.88
C GLU A 168 15.68 -22.03 -7.58
N ASN A 169 15.41 -21.30 -6.51
CA ASN A 169 15.11 -21.88 -5.20
C ASN A 169 13.62 -22.25 -4.99
N LEU A 170 12.77 -22.17 -6.02
CA LEU A 170 11.36 -22.56 -5.90
C LEU A 170 11.22 -24.08 -5.81
N PRO A 171 10.53 -24.61 -4.79
CA PRO A 171 10.41 -26.07 -4.59
C PRO A 171 9.52 -26.77 -5.63
N TYR A 172 8.87 -26.01 -6.51
CA TYR A 172 7.92 -26.49 -7.50
C TYR A 172 8.24 -26.02 -8.93
N ALA A 173 9.37 -25.34 -9.15
CA ALA A 173 9.84 -25.05 -10.49
C ALA A 173 10.41 -26.33 -11.13
N GLY A 174 9.96 -26.64 -12.35
CA GLY A 174 10.46 -27.80 -13.09
C GLY A 174 11.79 -27.51 -13.78
N GLU A 175 12.61 -28.55 -14.01
CA GLU A 175 13.90 -28.44 -14.70
C GLU A 175 13.79 -27.70 -16.05
N SER A 176 12.79 -28.04 -16.86
CA SER A 176 12.57 -27.37 -18.15
C SER A 176 12.27 -25.86 -18.04
N GLN A 177 11.64 -25.41 -16.95
CA GLN A 177 11.37 -23.99 -16.73
C GLN A 177 12.65 -23.26 -16.31
N LEU A 178 13.46 -23.90 -15.46
CA LEU A 178 14.76 -23.38 -15.03
C LEU A 178 15.70 -23.21 -16.23
N GLU A 179 15.82 -24.23 -17.08
CA GLU A 179 16.63 -24.18 -18.30
C GLU A 179 16.21 -23.03 -19.22
N LYS A 180 14.90 -22.86 -19.45
CA LYS A 180 14.36 -21.77 -20.28
C LYS A 180 14.67 -20.40 -19.69
N PHE A 181 14.50 -20.22 -18.38
CA PHE A 181 14.81 -18.95 -17.74
C PHE A 181 16.31 -18.66 -17.82
N GLU A 182 17.15 -19.65 -17.53
CA GLU A 182 18.60 -19.53 -17.62
C GLU A 182 19.05 -19.16 -19.05
N GLU A 183 18.48 -19.80 -20.08
CA GLU A 183 18.75 -19.49 -21.49
C GLU A 183 18.38 -18.03 -21.83
N ILE A 184 17.20 -17.58 -21.40
CA ILE A 184 16.74 -16.20 -21.63
C ILE A 184 17.68 -15.21 -20.95
N VAL A 185 18.11 -15.47 -19.72
CA VAL A 185 19.01 -14.55 -19.02
C VAL A 185 20.41 -14.56 -19.66
N LYS A 186 20.94 -15.74 -20.03
CA LYS A 186 22.20 -15.86 -20.78
C LYS A 186 22.18 -15.15 -22.12
N SER A 187 21.02 -15.09 -22.79
CA SER A 187 20.87 -14.38 -24.06
C SER A 187 21.11 -12.86 -23.95
N ARG A 188 20.97 -12.29 -22.75
CA ARG A 188 21.23 -10.87 -22.48
C ARG A 188 22.51 -10.63 -21.68
N PHE A 189 22.82 -11.50 -20.72
CA PHE A 189 23.96 -11.36 -19.83
C PHE A 189 24.88 -12.58 -20.02
N ASP A 190 26.07 -12.38 -20.60
CA ASP A 190 27.04 -13.45 -20.91
C ASP A 190 27.32 -14.43 -19.76
N ASN A 191 27.23 -13.95 -18.52
CA ASN A 191 27.21 -14.73 -17.30
C ASN A 191 26.37 -14.00 -16.24
N ILE A 192 25.47 -14.72 -15.58
CA ILE A 192 24.92 -14.30 -14.30
C ILE A 192 25.90 -14.83 -13.26
N GLN A 193 26.57 -13.96 -12.52
CA GLN A 193 27.08 -14.41 -11.22
C GLN A 193 25.83 -14.74 -10.41
N SER A 194 25.56 -16.02 -10.16
CA SER A 194 24.60 -16.44 -9.12
C SER A 194 24.88 -15.54 -7.93
N ALA A 195 23.89 -14.79 -7.47
CA ALA A 195 24.10 -13.88 -6.35
C ALA A 195 24.08 -14.67 -5.04
N HIS A 196 24.93 -15.70 -4.95
CA HIS A 196 25.24 -16.44 -3.74
C HIS A 196 25.76 -15.54 -2.61
N ASP A 197 26.06 -14.26 -2.89
CA ASP A 197 26.47 -13.25 -1.92
C ASP A 197 25.38 -12.22 -1.54
N LEU A 198 24.15 -12.33 -2.06
CA LEU A 198 23.03 -11.60 -1.49
C LEU A 198 22.45 -12.43 -0.36
N VAL A 199 22.85 -12.08 0.86
CA VAL A 199 22.22 -12.44 2.14
C VAL A 199 20.75 -12.74 1.91
N GLU A 200 20.24 -13.84 2.48
CA GLU A 200 18.80 -14.10 2.63
C GLU A 200 18.13 -12.83 3.18
N GLU A 201 17.76 -11.91 2.29
CA GLU A 201 16.72 -10.95 2.55
C GLU A 201 15.50 -11.85 2.61
N GLU A 202 15.18 -12.31 3.83
CA GLU A 202 13.83 -12.72 4.17
C GLU A 202 12.89 -11.83 3.37
N TRP A 203 11.80 -12.39 2.84
CA TRP A 203 10.67 -11.58 2.44
C TRP A 203 10.08 -10.93 3.70
N LYS A 204 10.84 -9.98 4.25
CA LYS A 204 10.32 -8.79 4.85
C LYS A 204 9.44 -8.27 3.75
N THR A 205 8.16 -8.51 3.94
CA THR A 205 7.17 -7.60 3.44
C THR A 205 7.81 -6.24 3.68
N ASP A 206 8.20 -5.53 2.61
CA ASP A 206 8.36 -4.09 2.69
C ASP A 206 6.93 -3.57 2.91
N VAL A 207 6.33 -3.96 4.04
CA VAL A 207 5.40 -3.08 4.71
C VAL A 207 6.28 -1.91 4.99
N GLU A 208 6.17 -0.92 4.13
CA GLU A 208 6.82 0.37 4.24
C GLU A 208 6.81 0.72 5.72
N LYS A 209 7.98 0.53 6.37
CA LYS A 209 8.04 0.61 7.83
C LYS A 209 7.59 2.01 8.19
N LEU A 210 6.55 2.11 9.00
CA LEU A 210 6.04 3.39 9.40
C LEU A 210 6.99 3.93 10.46
N ILE A 211 7.97 4.72 10.07
CA ILE A 211 8.91 5.31 11.01
C ILE A 211 8.17 6.40 11.80
N VAL A 212 8.17 6.28 13.13
CA VAL A 212 7.43 7.17 14.04
C VAL A 212 8.31 7.62 15.19
N SER A 213 8.04 8.81 15.73
CA SER A 213 8.69 9.22 16.97
C SER A 213 8.16 8.40 18.16
N LYS A 214 8.95 8.36 19.24
CA LYS A 214 8.52 7.73 20.50
C LYS A 214 7.26 8.38 21.05
N GLU A 215 7.15 9.70 20.92
CA GLU A 215 5.99 10.46 21.39
C GLU A 215 4.75 10.16 20.55
N GLY A 216 4.88 10.15 19.22
CA GLY A 216 3.80 9.80 18.29
C GLY A 216 3.28 8.39 18.52
N TYR A 217 4.18 7.43 18.72
CA TYR A 217 3.80 6.06 19.07
C TYR A 217 3.07 5.99 20.41
N SER A 218 3.57 6.66 21.46
CA SER A 218 2.89 6.70 22.77
C SER A 218 1.50 7.32 22.68
N ARG A 219 1.34 8.39 21.89
CA ARG A 219 0.05 9.06 21.69
C ARG A 219 -0.95 8.14 20.98
N LYS A 220 -0.53 7.49 19.89
CA LYS A 220 -1.35 6.53 19.15
C LYS A 220 -1.67 5.27 19.94
N LYS A 221 -0.74 4.79 20.76
CA LYS A 221 -1.00 3.69 21.70
C LYS A 221 -2.05 4.06 22.75
N ALA A 222 -1.96 5.26 23.33
CA ALA A 222 -2.97 5.74 24.28
C ALA A 222 -4.35 5.92 23.63
N GLU A 223 -4.39 6.43 22.40
CA GLU A 223 -5.61 6.51 21.58
C GLU A 223 -6.20 5.12 21.35
N PHE A 224 -5.39 4.16 20.92
CA PHE A 224 -5.80 2.76 20.74
C PHE A 224 -6.36 2.14 22.03
N GLU A 225 -5.65 2.29 23.15
CA GLU A 225 -6.09 1.77 24.46
C GLU A 225 -7.39 2.42 24.92
N HIS A 226 -7.60 3.71 24.65
CA HIS A 226 -8.84 4.40 24.95
C HIS A 226 -10.00 3.87 24.09
N MET A 227 -9.78 3.72 22.78
CA MET A 227 -10.78 3.19 21.85
C MET A 227 -11.23 1.78 22.24
N VAL A 228 -10.28 0.91 22.63
CA VAL A 228 -10.56 -0.49 23.00
C VAL A 228 -11.18 -0.60 24.39
N ASN A 229 -10.62 0.07 25.40
CA ASN A 229 -10.99 -0.19 26.80
C ASN A 229 -12.10 0.73 27.33
N VAL A 230 -12.30 1.89 26.69
CA VAL A 230 -13.29 2.88 27.13
C VAL A 230 -14.43 2.94 26.12
N GLU A 231 -14.15 3.33 24.88
CA GLU A 231 -15.20 3.59 23.89
C GLU A 231 -15.93 2.30 23.48
N MET A 232 -15.20 1.23 23.17
CA MET A 232 -15.80 -0.04 22.76
C MET A 232 -16.65 -0.66 23.87
N VAL A 233 -16.18 -0.53 25.13
CA VAL A 233 -16.89 -1.04 26.31
C VAL A 233 -18.15 -0.22 26.59
N SER A 234 -18.07 1.11 26.54
CA SER A 234 -19.23 1.99 26.69
C SER A 234 -20.29 1.66 25.65
N LEU A 235 -19.86 1.60 24.39
CA LEU A 235 -20.76 1.38 23.28
C LEU A 235 -21.41 -0.01 23.30
N SER A 236 -20.68 -1.03 23.76
CA SER A 236 -21.25 -2.37 23.94
C SER A 236 -22.30 -2.38 25.06
N LYS A 237 -22.11 -1.63 26.15
CA LYS A 237 -23.11 -1.50 27.23
C LYS A 237 -24.36 -0.77 26.74
N GLU A 238 -24.20 0.33 26.00
CA GLU A 238 -25.31 1.07 25.39
C GLU A 238 -26.11 0.16 24.45
N LEU A 239 -25.40 -0.61 23.62
CA LEU A 239 -26.01 -1.56 22.70
C LEU A 239 -26.82 -2.65 23.42
N SER A 240 -26.28 -3.24 24.51
CA SER A 240 -27.00 -4.21 25.33
C SER A 240 -28.24 -3.61 25.98
N ALA A 241 -28.14 -2.40 26.54
CA ALA A 241 -29.27 -1.73 27.19
C ALA A 241 -30.41 -1.44 26.19
N VAL A 242 -30.08 -0.98 24.97
CA VAL A 242 -31.09 -0.74 23.93
C VAL A 242 -31.71 -2.06 23.44
N SER A 243 -30.92 -3.13 23.34
CA SER A 243 -31.41 -4.47 22.97
C SER A 243 -32.38 -5.05 23.99
N GLU A 244 -32.11 -4.87 25.29
CA GLU A 244 -32.97 -5.38 26.36
C GLU A 244 -34.28 -4.58 26.50
N ALA A 245 -34.22 -3.29 26.20
CA ALA A 245 -35.39 -2.40 26.24
C ALA A 245 -36.30 -2.52 24.99
N SER A 246 -35.79 -3.08 23.89
CA SER A 246 -36.49 -3.13 22.60
C SER A 246 -36.99 -4.53 22.27
N GLY A 247 -38.30 -4.70 22.09
CA GLY A 247 -38.88 -6.00 21.71
C GLY A 247 -38.58 -6.40 20.26
N ASP A 248 -38.73 -5.48 19.30
CA ASP A 248 -38.32 -5.69 17.91
C ASP A 248 -37.06 -4.88 17.61
N ILE A 249 -35.92 -5.56 17.75
CA ILE A 249 -34.58 -4.97 17.68
C ILE A 249 -34.23 -4.58 16.22
N ARG A 250 -34.92 -5.16 15.23
CA ARG A 250 -34.58 -5.00 13.81
C ARG A 250 -34.97 -3.64 13.23
N GLU A 251 -36.02 -3.00 13.76
CA GLU A 251 -36.48 -1.69 13.32
C GLU A 251 -36.04 -0.53 14.24
N ASN A 252 -35.35 -0.84 15.36
CA ASN A 252 -34.93 0.19 16.29
C ASN A 252 -33.77 1.02 15.71
N VAL A 253 -34.05 2.31 15.46
CA VAL A 253 -33.10 3.29 14.90
C VAL A 253 -31.89 3.53 15.81
N ASP A 254 -32.10 3.56 17.13
CA ASP A 254 -31.05 3.79 18.12
C ASP A 254 -30.11 2.57 18.19
N TYR A 255 -30.67 1.36 18.15
CA TYR A 255 -29.88 0.11 18.11
C TYR A 255 -29.00 0.06 16.86
N ASN A 256 -29.57 0.36 15.70
CA ASN A 256 -28.84 0.36 14.43
C ASN A 256 -27.72 1.42 14.40
N THR A 257 -27.96 2.60 14.98
CA THR A 257 -26.96 3.67 15.09
C THR A 257 -25.79 3.27 16.02
N LEU A 258 -26.08 2.59 17.13
CA LEU A 258 -25.05 2.08 18.05
C LEU A 258 -24.22 0.96 17.42
N MET A 259 -24.85 0.07 16.65
CA MET A 259 -24.13 -0.95 15.86
C MET A 259 -23.16 -0.34 14.86
N GLU A 260 -23.60 0.70 14.12
CA GLU A 260 -22.77 1.42 13.14
C GLU A 260 -21.57 2.10 13.82
N LYS A 261 -21.80 2.81 14.94
CA LYS A 261 -20.71 3.38 15.74
C LYS A 261 -19.71 2.30 16.17
N GLN A 262 -20.19 1.09 16.51
CA GLN A 262 -19.32 0.01 17.00
C GLN A 262 -18.44 -0.54 15.89
N SER A 263 -18.98 -0.63 14.69
CA SER A 263 -18.27 -1.06 13.49
C SER A 263 -17.22 -0.04 13.05
N VAL A 264 -17.56 1.27 13.01
CA VAL A 264 -16.60 2.35 12.73
C VAL A 264 -15.44 2.32 13.73
N LEU A 265 -15.76 2.17 15.02
CA LEU A 265 -14.75 2.06 16.07
C LEU A 265 -13.89 0.81 15.91
N LYS A 266 -14.46 -0.36 15.57
CA LYS A 266 -13.71 -1.59 15.27
C LYS A 266 -12.78 -1.44 14.08
N LEU A 267 -13.21 -0.77 13.01
CA LEU A 267 -12.39 -0.51 11.82
C LEU A 267 -11.22 0.41 12.14
N ALA A 268 -11.48 1.49 12.89
CA ALA A 268 -10.44 2.40 13.32
C ALA A 268 -9.42 1.73 14.25
N ILE A 269 -9.89 0.87 15.18
CA ILE A 269 -9.04 0.01 16.01
C ILE A 269 -8.21 -0.94 15.14
N SER A 270 -8.82 -1.66 14.19
CA SER A 270 -8.11 -2.61 13.33
C SER A 270 -7.05 -1.93 12.47
N ARG A 271 -7.38 -0.77 11.88
CA ARG A 271 -6.43 0.01 11.08
C ARG A 271 -5.27 0.49 11.95
N LEU A 272 -5.56 1.03 13.13
CA LEU A 272 -4.52 1.52 14.03
C LEU A 272 -3.65 0.36 14.56
N ASP A 273 -4.23 -0.82 14.83
CA ASP A 273 -3.50 -2.04 15.19
C ASP A 273 -2.54 -2.47 14.07
N ASP A 274 -3.01 -2.49 12.82
CA ASP A 274 -2.17 -2.84 11.67
C ASP A 274 -1.08 -1.81 11.39
N GLU A 275 -1.37 -0.51 11.52
CA GLU A 275 -0.34 0.53 11.44
C GLU A 275 0.66 0.42 12.60
N MET A 276 0.22 0.10 13.83
CA MET A 276 1.08 -0.11 15.00
C MET A 276 2.01 -1.32 14.84
N LYS A 277 1.57 -2.41 14.18
CA LYS A 277 2.43 -3.57 13.86
C LYS A 277 3.54 -3.21 12.86
N LYS A 278 3.28 -2.23 11.99
CA LYS A 278 4.21 -1.73 10.96
C LYS A 278 5.11 -0.60 11.48
N ALA A 279 4.79 -0.06 12.66
CA ALA A 279 5.47 1.09 13.23
C ALA A 279 6.86 0.73 13.78
N ASP A 280 7.89 1.45 13.32
CA ASP A 280 9.26 1.35 13.82
C ASP A 280 9.61 2.65 14.55
N ILE A 281 9.92 2.55 15.85
CA ILE A 281 10.20 3.72 16.67
C ILE A 281 11.59 4.23 16.32
N LEU A 282 11.64 5.49 15.89
CA LEU A 282 12.88 6.18 15.55
C LEU A 282 13.83 6.23 16.76
N ASP A 283 15.02 5.69 16.58
CA ASP A 283 16.11 5.74 17.55
C ASP A 283 16.99 6.99 17.34
N PRO A 284 16.99 7.95 18.29
CA PRO A 284 17.83 9.15 18.25
C PRO A 284 19.32 8.90 17.96
N ALA A 285 19.85 7.75 18.41
CA ALA A 285 21.25 7.41 18.23
C ALA A 285 21.59 7.12 16.76
N LYS A 286 20.62 6.62 15.99
CA LYS A 286 20.79 6.21 14.58
C LYS A 286 20.52 7.31 13.57
N ILE A 287 20.10 8.49 14.03
CA ILE A 287 19.83 9.63 13.14
C ILE A 287 21.15 10.15 12.56
N ASN A 288 21.29 10.04 11.24
CA ASN A 288 22.38 10.65 10.47
C ASN A 288 21.99 12.08 10.05
N THR A 289 22.86 13.06 10.31
CA THR A 289 22.70 14.48 9.94
C THR A 289 23.58 14.90 8.75
N GLU A 290 24.30 13.98 8.11
CA GLU A 290 25.08 14.24 6.89
C GLU A 290 24.18 14.61 5.71
N SER A 291 22.96 14.08 5.70
CA SER A 291 21.92 14.39 4.74
C SER A 291 20.56 14.44 5.44
N VAL A 292 19.59 15.08 4.77
CA VAL A 292 18.22 15.16 5.24
C VAL A 292 17.61 13.77 5.24
N ASN A 293 17.23 13.29 6.43
CA ASN A 293 16.63 11.98 6.64
C ASN A 293 15.47 12.10 7.64
N ILE A 294 14.75 11.00 7.84
CA ILE A 294 13.73 10.92 8.89
C ILE A 294 14.40 11.11 10.26
N GLY A 295 13.85 12.00 11.08
CA GLY A 295 14.46 12.43 12.34
C GLY A 295 15.38 13.65 12.23
N THR A 296 15.50 14.27 11.06
CA THR A 296 16.30 15.49 10.92
C THR A 296 15.44 16.74 10.98
N ARG A 297 16.06 17.83 11.42
CA ARG A 297 15.55 19.19 11.35
C ARG A 297 16.38 19.95 10.32
N VAL A 298 15.70 20.55 9.36
CA VAL A 298 16.27 21.25 8.21
C VAL A 298 15.96 22.73 8.34
N ILE A 299 16.98 23.55 8.19
CA ILE A 299 16.83 25.01 8.11
C ILE A 299 17.03 25.42 6.65
N LEU A 300 16.03 26.10 6.08
CA LEU A 300 16.06 26.58 4.71
C LEU A 300 16.36 28.07 4.66
N ALA A 301 17.02 28.53 3.59
CA ALA A 301 17.15 29.94 3.27
C ALA A 301 16.68 30.25 1.84
N ASP A 302 16.18 31.47 1.64
CA ASP A 302 15.87 32.00 0.31
C ASP A 302 17.14 32.38 -0.47
N ALA A 303 16.97 32.88 -1.71
CA ALA A 303 18.06 33.30 -2.57
C ALA A 303 18.89 34.46 -1.99
N ASP A 304 18.30 35.27 -1.12
CA ASP A 304 18.94 36.40 -0.44
C ASP A 304 19.67 35.96 0.85
N GLY A 305 19.58 34.68 1.22
CA GLY A 305 20.22 34.09 2.39
C GLY A 305 19.45 34.28 3.70
N ASN A 306 18.19 34.74 3.64
CA ASN A 306 17.35 34.86 4.84
C ASN A 306 16.76 33.49 5.20
N GLU A 307 16.76 33.16 6.50
CA GLU A 307 16.12 31.93 7.02
C GLU A 307 14.64 31.92 6.64
N ASN A 308 14.25 30.95 5.81
CA ASN A 308 12.91 30.80 5.26
C ASN A 308 12.24 29.49 5.73
N GLY A 309 12.26 29.28 7.04
CA GLY A 309 11.54 28.19 7.68
C GLY A 309 12.44 27.09 8.22
N ARG A 310 11.94 26.44 9.27
CA ARG A 310 12.57 25.34 9.98
C ARG A 310 11.61 24.18 9.99
N TYR A 311 12.02 23.07 9.36
CA TYR A 311 11.18 21.91 9.18
C TYR A 311 11.78 20.66 9.80
N THR A 312 11.00 19.96 10.61
CA THR A 312 11.39 18.67 11.19
C THR A 312 10.70 17.55 10.40
N ILE A 313 11.47 16.60 9.90
CA ILE A 313 10.95 15.49 9.08
C ILE A 313 10.73 14.28 9.98
N LEU A 314 9.48 13.90 10.18
CA LEU A 314 9.07 12.76 11.01
C LEU A 314 8.02 11.91 10.29
N GLY A 315 7.47 10.93 11.00
CA GLY A 315 6.42 10.06 10.51
C GLY A 315 5.07 10.76 10.34
N PRO A 316 4.12 10.16 9.61
CA PRO A 316 2.76 10.65 9.46
C PRO A 316 2.03 10.91 10.79
N TRP A 317 2.30 10.12 11.84
CA TRP A 317 1.67 10.28 13.16
C TRP A 317 2.17 11.50 13.94
N ASP A 318 3.31 12.05 13.53
CA ASP A 318 3.95 13.21 14.16
C ASP A 318 3.70 14.50 13.37
N ALA A 319 3.16 14.41 12.16
CA ALA A 319 3.00 15.52 11.24
C ALA A 319 2.10 16.62 11.83
N ASP A 320 2.64 17.84 11.87
CA ASP A 320 1.99 19.03 12.41
C ASP A 320 2.61 20.24 11.70
N PHE A 321 1.97 20.69 10.63
CA PHE A 321 2.48 21.76 9.77
C PHE A 321 2.65 23.08 10.53
N GLU A 322 1.73 23.38 11.46
CA GLU A 322 1.78 24.58 12.30
C GLU A 322 3.03 24.61 13.20
N LYS A 323 3.52 23.43 13.61
CA LYS A 323 4.77 23.28 14.37
C LYS A 323 6.00 23.08 13.49
N GLY A 324 5.86 23.16 12.16
CA GLY A 324 6.94 22.88 11.21
C GLY A 324 7.33 21.40 11.15
N VAL A 325 6.47 20.47 11.59
CA VAL A 325 6.73 19.02 11.51
C VAL A 325 6.10 18.46 10.24
N LEU A 326 6.93 18.03 9.30
CA LEU A 326 6.51 17.47 8.03
C LEU A 326 6.57 15.94 8.07
N SER A 327 5.54 15.29 7.53
CA SER A 327 5.60 13.87 7.20
C SER A 327 6.63 13.65 6.10
N TYR A 328 7.48 12.62 6.24
CA TYR A 328 8.39 12.21 5.17
C TYR A 328 7.67 11.83 3.87
N ARG A 329 6.36 11.54 3.94
CA ARG A 329 5.51 11.29 2.76
C ARG A 329 5.04 12.57 2.06
N SER A 330 5.19 13.74 2.68
CA SER A 330 4.76 15.02 2.10
C SER A 330 5.65 15.42 0.90
N PRO A 331 5.11 16.11 -0.12
CA PRO A 331 5.89 16.57 -1.27
C PRO A 331 7.11 17.42 -0.89
N ILE A 332 6.94 18.30 0.10
CA ILE A 332 8.00 19.19 0.60
C ILE A 332 9.11 18.36 1.24
N ALA A 333 8.78 17.40 2.11
CA ALA A 333 9.79 16.53 2.71
C ALA A 333 10.49 15.65 1.66
N LYS A 334 9.74 15.06 0.72
CA LYS A 334 10.29 14.24 -0.38
C LYS A 334 11.31 15.01 -1.23
N ALA A 335 11.08 16.30 -1.48
CA ALA A 335 12.02 17.16 -2.20
C ALA A 335 13.34 17.41 -1.44
N MET A 336 13.31 17.33 -0.10
CA MET A 336 14.48 17.54 0.75
C MET A 336 15.23 16.25 1.09
N LEU A 337 14.56 15.09 1.12
CA LEU A 337 15.17 13.81 1.51
C LEU A 337 16.44 13.49 0.69
N GLY A 338 17.49 13.05 1.38
CA GLY A 338 18.79 12.69 0.80
C GLY A 338 19.70 13.88 0.47
N LYS A 339 19.19 15.12 0.51
CA LYS A 339 19.98 16.32 0.22
C LYS A 339 20.91 16.70 1.36
N LYS A 340 21.99 17.40 1.05
CA LYS A 340 23.02 17.82 2.03
C LYS A 340 22.96 19.30 2.32
N ALA A 341 23.58 19.72 3.43
CA ALA A 341 23.79 21.13 3.72
C ALA A 341 24.58 21.80 2.58
N GLY A 342 24.11 22.96 2.14
CA GLY A 342 24.65 23.71 1.00
C GLY A 342 23.97 23.41 -0.35
N GLU A 343 23.16 22.35 -0.45
CA GLU A 343 22.42 22.02 -1.68
C GLU A 343 21.13 22.82 -1.81
N GLU A 344 20.69 23.02 -3.05
CA GLU A 344 19.41 23.64 -3.38
C GLU A 344 18.30 22.59 -3.51
N VAL A 345 17.11 22.96 -3.03
CA VAL A 345 15.87 22.21 -3.12
C VAL A 345 14.80 23.08 -3.75
N SER A 346 13.97 22.48 -4.60
CA SER A 346 12.87 23.19 -5.25
C SER A 346 11.57 22.45 -5.02
N PHE A 347 10.57 23.14 -4.51
CA PHE A 347 9.24 22.60 -4.27
C PHE A 347 8.17 23.69 -4.47
N ARG A 348 6.92 23.26 -4.65
CA ARG A 348 5.80 24.19 -4.85
C ARG A 348 5.26 24.67 -3.51
N ILE A 349 5.06 25.98 -3.41
CA ILE A 349 4.31 26.65 -2.34
C ILE A 349 3.26 27.51 -3.04
N ASP A 350 1.97 27.30 -2.75
CA ASP A 350 0.85 28.01 -3.39
C ASP A 350 0.90 27.97 -4.93
N ASP A 351 1.19 26.79 -5.49
CA ASP A 351 1.36 26.53 -6.93
C ASP A 351 2.54 27.22 -7.63
N GLU A 352 3.34 28.01 -6.91
CA GLU A 352 4.58 28.57 -7.41
C GLU A 352 5.78 27.68 -7.06
N ALA A 353 6.61 27.37 -8.06
CA ALA A 353 7.88 26.70 -7.83
C ALA A 353 8.86 27.68 -7.19
N LYS A 354 9.30 27.39 -5.96
CA LYS A 354 10.30 28.17 -5.23
C LYS A 354 11.52 27.31 -4.94
N SER A 355 12.69 27.94 -5.01
CA SER A 355 13.99 27.31 -4.75
C SER A 355 14.56 27.85 -3.45
N PHE A 356 15.07 26.95 -2.62
CA PHE A 356 15.65 27.24 -1.31
C PHE A 356 16.98 26.51 -1.16
N LYS A 357 17.85 27.04 -0.31
CA LYS A 357 19.12 26.40 0.04
C LYS A 357 19.02 25.77 1.43
N ILE A 358 19.52 24.56 1.58
CA ILE A 358 19.64 23.91 2.89
C ILE A 358 20.83 24.53 3.63
N MET A 359 20.58 25.21 4.73
CA MET A 359 21.62 25.88 5.53
C MET A 359 22.28 24.92 6.52
N SER A 360 21.45 24.21 7.28
CA SER A 360 21.91 23.22 8.26
C SER A 360 20.95 22.05 8.38
N ILE A 361 21.51 20.94 8.84
CA ILE A 361 20.79 19.70 9.13
C ILE A 361 21.18 19.31 10.55
N GLU A 362 20.17 19.22 11.42
CA GLU A 362 20.33 18.95 12.84
C GLU A 362 19.49 17.73 13.22
N LYS A 363 19.79 17.11 14.37
CA LYS A 363 18.87 16.12 14.95
C LYS A 363 17.62 16.86 15.46
N TYR A 364 16.46 16.23 15.37
CA TYR A 364 15.21 16.84 15.87
C TYR A 364 15.10 16.90 17.40
N VAL A 365 15.96 16.12 18.09
CA VAL A 365 15.89 15.78 19.51
C VAL A 365 16.50 16.85 20.41
#